data_AF-A0A853BR58-F1
#
_entry.id   AF-A0A853BR58-F1
#
_cell.length_a   1.000
_cell.length_b   1.000
_cell.length_c   1.000
_cell.angle_alpha   90.00
_cell.angle_beta   90.00
_cell.angle_gamma   90.00
#
_symmetry.space_group_name_H-M   'P 1'
#
loop_
_entity.id
_entity.type
_entity.pdbx_description
1 polymer ?
#
loop_
_entity_poly.entity_id
_entity_poly.type
_entity_poly.pdbx_seq_one_letter_code
_entity_poly.pdbx_strand_id
1 'polypeptide(L)'
;MTADPSGYEVHEATLRELFDDHIRDFVFDAAAPTHGNAPTVVMLGGQLGAGKSHALASVLERHGGSLTPFSPDDLRAFHPLFDDIMREHPHELVPLTAQAVRSWSQMVHEHAHERGYGLVIEGSFGRPPARLKVVDQLARRPASGVHPGFRAEVVAIAVNEYRSRLDMVGRYLTMPTGLGRWSEAPGHDRTYRMVPQTVEALEANPHVERVIVTDRVGTVHYDNARGADGAWRSPPRAAHVLREARSEGRVPFDQAEATRWLSAYWAYNRQLLERGELNAVTAETMLVLHADADKVAPIAYVGQTAALARHERWQGVQKAVLLAGSHGVDNALLPPTPEAFLTAEATKQQQFAEAMAQADPHTPSEEEEAAREAVRRARQGLVPPSAGTDSAPPRARTDSGPGTEPSLER
;
A
#
# COMPACT_ATOMS: atom_id res chain seq x y z
N MET A 1 16.04 6.58 -9.45
CA MET A 1 15.62 7.91 -8.97
C MET A 1 14.11 7.92 -9.00
N THR A 2 13.44 8.31 -7.91
CA THR A 2 11.98 8.52 -7.91
C THR A 2 11.64 9.74 -8.77
N ALA A 3 10.58 9.65 -9.56
CA ALA A 3 10.12 10.76 -10.37
C ALA A 3 9.57 11.89 -9.50
N ASP A 4 9.80 13.15 -9.89
CA ASP A 4 9.19 14.30 -9.21
C ASP A 4 7.70 14.38 -9.57
N PRO A 5 6.78 14.26 -8.60
CA PRO A 5 5.34 14.32 -8.86
C PRO A 5 4.88 15.65 -9.48
N SER A 6 5.62 16.75 -9.32
CA SER A 6 5.24 18.07 -9.83
C SER A 6 5.09 18.10 -11.35
N GLY A 7 5.91 17.32 -12.07
CA GLY A 7 5.85 17.20 -13.54
C GLY A 7 4.63 16.43 -14.05
N TYR A 8 3.86 15.80 -13.16
CA TYR A 8 2.68 15.00 -13.49
C TYR A 8 1.40 15.65 -12.96
N GLU A 9 1.44 16.83 -12.35
CA GLU A 9 0.23 17.50 -11.92
C GLU A 9 -0.59 18.00 -13.11
N VAL A 10 -1.91 17.86 -13.00
CA VAL A 10 -2.84 18.31 -14.04
C VAL A 10 -3.41 19.67 -13.64
N HIS A 11 -3.39 20.61 -14.59
CA HIS A 11 -3.96 21.94 -14.40
C HIS A 11 -5.46 21.90 -14.13
N GLU A 12 -5.95 22.84 -13.33
CA GLU A 12 -7.35 22.88 -12.88
C GLU A 12 -8.37 22.91 -14.02
N ALA A 13 -8.10 23.67 -15.09
CA ALA A 13 -8.97 23.71 -16.26
C ALA A 13 -9.11 22.33 -16.93
N THR A 14 -8.00 21.63 -17.14
CA THR A 14 -7.99 20.27 -17.70
C THR A 14 -8.63 19.25 -16.77
N LEU A 15 -8.41 19.37 -15.46
CA LEU A 15 -9.11 18.54 -14.47
C LEU A 15 -10.62 18.71 -14.60
N ARG A 16 -11.10 19.95 -14.75
CA ARG A 16 -12.52 20.25 -14.86
C ARG A 16 -13.12 19.74 -16.17
N GLU A 17 -12.42 19.97 -17.28
CA GLU A 17 -12.82 19.48 -18.62
C GLU A 17 -12.97 17.96 -18.62
N LEU A 18 -11.93 17.22 -18.19
CA LEU A 18 -11.99 15.76 -18.11
C LEU A 18 -13.08 15.24 -17.17
N PHE A 19 -13.38 15.99 -16.09
CA PHE A 19 -14.48 15.66 -15.22
C PHE A 19 -15.83 15.83 -15.91
N ASP A 20 -16.04 16.98 -16.56
CA ASP A 20 -17.31 17.36 -17.17
C ASP A 20 -17.62 16.51 -18.42
N ASP A 21 -16.61 16.17 -19.21
CA ASP A 21 -16.77 15.48 -20.50
C ASP A 21 -16.70 13.95 -20.42
N HIS A 22 -16.07 13.40 -19.37
CA HIS A 22 -15.79 11.96 -19.30
C HIS A 22 -16.08 11.33 -17.94
N ILE A 23 -15.45 11.81 -16.86
CA ILE A 23 -15.50 11.12 -15.55
C ILE A 23 -16.91 11.14 -14.96
N ARG A 24 -17.64 12.24 -15.13
CA ARG A 24 -19.01 12.35 -14.61
C ARG A 24 -19.91 11.28 -15.20
N ASP A 25 -19.91 11.13 -16.52
CA ASP A 25 -20.74 10.13 -17.20
C ASP A 25 -20.24 8.71 -16.88
N PHE A 26 -18.92 8.50 -16.86
CA PHE A 26 -18.33 7.23 -16.43
C PHE A 26 -18.85 6.77 -15.05
N VAL A 27 -19.00 7.69 -14.09
CA VAL A 27 -19.49 7.36 -12.75
C VAL A 27 -21.02 7.29 -12.69
N PHE A 28 -21.74 8.20 -13.34
CA PHE A 28 -23.17 8.43 -13.07
C PHE A 28 -24.13 8.09 -14.22
N ASP A 29 -23.68 7.60 -15.38
CA ASP A 29 -24.54 7.33 -16.56
C ASP A 29 -25.74 6.41 -16.24
N ALA A 30 -25.51 5.37 -15.43
CA ALA A 30 -26.56 4.43 -14.99
C ALA A 30 -27.18 4.78 -13.63
N ALA A 31 -26.82 5.92 -13.02
CA ALA A 31 -27.20 6.26 -11.66
C ALA A 31 -28.56 6.99 -11.61
N ALA A 32 -29.36 6.67 -10.59
CA ALA A 32 -30.61 7.37 -10.32
C ALA A 32 -30.47 8.23 -9.05
N PRO A 33 -30.80 9.54 -9.09
CA PRO A 33 -30.72 10.39 -7.92
C PRO A 33 -31.89 10.16 -6.96
N THR A 34 -31.64 10.33 -5.67
CA THR A 34 -32.65 10.35 -4.61
C THR A 34 -33.06 11.79 -4.30
N HIS A 35 -34.35 12.08 -4.36
CA HIS A 35 -34.92 13.39 -4.05
C HIS A 35 -35.86 13.34 -2.84
N GLY A 36 -35.87 14.40 -2.03
CA GLY A 36 -36.74 14.57 -0.86
C GLY A 36 -36.37 13.70 0.34
N ASN A 37 -35.76 12.54 0.12
CA ASN A 37 -35.24 11.63 1.14
C ASN A 37 -33.71 11.74 1.23
N ALA A 38 -33.13 11.27 2.34
CA ALA A 38 -31.68 11.20 2.48
C ALA A 38 -31.10 10.09 1.57
N PRO A 39 -30.21 10.41 0.61
CA PRO A 39 -29.43 9.39 -0.10
C PRO A 39 -28.45 8.71 0.86
N THR A 40 -27.96 7.52 0.47
CA THR A 40 -27.02 6.73 1.27
C THR A 40 -25.62 6.81 0.68
N VAL A 41 -24.62 6.98 1.53
CA VAL A 41 -23.22 6.73 1.21
C VAL A 41 -22.71 5.54 2.04
N VAL A 42 -22.19 4.52 1.37
CA VAL A 42 -21.56 3.38 2.03
C VAL A 42 -20.05 3.52 1.90
N MET A 43 -19.35 3.68 3.02
CA MET A 43 -17.89 3.64 3.07
C MET A 43 -17.45 2.17 3.13
N LEU A 44 -17.02 1.62 2.00
CA LEU A 44 -16.53 0.23 1.90
C LEU A 44 -15.02 0.19 2.06
N GLY A 45 -14.55 -0.37 3.18
CA GLY A 45 -13.18 -0.26 3.63
C GLY A 45 -12.47 -1.56 3.92
N GLY A 46 -11.21 -1.64 3.55
CA GLY A 46 -10.31 -2.72 3.93
C GLY A 46 -8.97 -2.58 3.26
N GLN A 47 -7.93 -3.18 3.85
CA GLN A 47 -6.59 -3.14 3.28
C GLN A 47 -6.55 -3.69 1.85
N LEU A 48 -5.45 -3.43 1.15
CA LEU A 48 -5.22 -4.01 -0.16
C LEU A 48 -5.18 -5.54 -0.06
N GLY A 49 -5.72 -6.25 -1.05
CA GLY A 49 -5.82 -7.73 -1.01
C GLY A 49 -6.92 -8.27 -0.08
N ALA A 50 -7.72 -7.44 0.59
CA ALA A 50 -8.82 -7.90 1.45
C ALA A 50 -10.03 -8.48 0.68
N GLY A 51 -10.08 -8.36 -0.66
CA GLY A 51 -11.19 -8.90 -1.46
C GLY A 51 -12.50 -8.11 -1.36
N LYS A 52 -12.43 -6.77 -1.45
CA LYS A 52 -13.60 -5.87 -1.34
C LYS A 52 -14.70 -6.15 -2.37
N SER A 53 -14.39 -6.70 -3.54
CA SER A 53 -15.35 -6.90 -4.64
C SER A 53 -16.58 -7.74 -4.25
N HIS A 54 -16.42 -8.78 -3.42
CA HIS A 54 -17.56 -9.58 -2.95
C HIS A 54 -18.46 -8.76 -2.01
N ALA A 55 -17.86 -7.97 -1.12
CA ALA A 55 -18.61 -7.11 -0.23
C ALA A 55 -19.28 -5.95 -0.99
N LEU A 56 -18.66 -5.42 -2.04
CA LEU A 56 -19.28 -4.44 -2.93
C LEU A 56 -20.55 -5.02 -3.54
N ALA A 57 -20.48 -6.21 -4.14
CA ALA A 57 -21.65 -6.89 -4.71
C ALA A 57 -22.77 -7.07 -3.67
N SER A 58 -22.43 -7.54 -2.46
CA SER A 58 -23.39 -7.70 -1.36
C SER A 58 -24.02 -6.37 -0.93
N VAL A 59 -23.25 -5.28 -0.89
CA VAL A 59 -23.77 -3.94 -0.57
C VAL A 59 -24.75 -3.48 -1.65
N LEU A 60 -24.37 -3.59 -2.93
CA LEU A 60 -25.23 -3.19 -4.05
C LEU A 60 -26.55 -3.97 -4.07
N GLU A 61 -26.49 -5.28 -3.85
CA GLU A 61 -27.67 -6.15 -3.75
C GLU A 61 -28.58 -5.73 -2.57
N ARG A 62 -28.01 -5.49 -1.39
CA ARG A 62 -28.77 -5.11 -0.19
C ARG A 62 -29.48 -3.76 -0.33
N HIS A 63 -28.94 -2.87 -1.15
CA HIS A 63 -29.52 -1.57 -1.50
C HIS A 63 -30.32 -1.59 -2.80
N GLY A 64 -30.63 -2.77 -3.35
CA GLY A 64 -31.49 -2.93 -4.53
C GLY A 64 -30.93 -2.26 -5.80
N GLY A 65 -29.61 -2.12 -5.90
CA GLY A 65 -28.94 -1.46 -7.03
C GLY A 65 -29.06 0.07 -7.04
N SER A 66 -29.58 0.70 -5.99
CA SER A 66 -29.77 2.16 -5.92
C SER A 66 -28.49 2.96 -5.67
N LEU A 67 -27.36 2.30 -5.38
CA LEU A 67 -26.08 2.94 -5.09
C LEU A 67 -25.13 2.83 -6.28
N THR A 68 -24.40 3.91 -6.51
CA THR A 68 -23.38 3.98 -7.54
C THR A 68 -22.02 3.56 -6.96
N PRO A 69 -21.40 2.47 -7.43
CA PRO A 69 -20.06 2.09 -6.99
C PRO A 69 -19.03 3.12 -7.47
N PHE A 70 -18.12 3.53 -6.58
CA PHE A 70 -17.06 4.47 -6.89
C PHE A 70 -15.74 4.06 -6.25
N SER A 71 -14.72 3.84 -7.10
CA SER A 71 -13.34 3.61 -6.70
C SER A 71 -12.45 4.74 -7.23
N PRO A 72 -11.74 5.48 -6.36
CA PRO A 72 -10.79 6.51 -6.81
C PRO A 72 -9.65 5.97 -7.68
N ASP A 73 -9.33 4.67 -7.58
CA ASP A 73 -8.28 4.08 -8.42
C ASP A 73 -8.70 3.99 -9.90
N ASP A 74 -10.00 3.95 -10.20
CA ASP A 74 -10.52 3.88 -11.57
C ASP A 74 -10.29 5.20 -12.32
N LEU A 75 -10.18 6.30 -11.58
CA LEU A 75 -9.95 7.64 -12.14
C LEU A 75 -8.54 7.82 -12.71
N ARG A 76 -7.59 6.92 -12.40
CA ARG A 76 -6.19 7.07 -12.85
C ARG A 76 -6.04 6.99 -14.36
N ALA A 77 -6.87 6.19 -15.02
CA ALA A 77 -6.84 6.02 -16.46
C ALA A 77 -7.19 7.31 -17.22
N PHE A 78 -7.87 8.27 -16.58
CA PHE A 78 -8.17 9.57 -17.17
C PHE A 78 -7.00 10.57 -17.07
N HIS A 79 -5.90 10.20 -16.43
CA HIS A 79 -4.73 11.05 -16.36
C HIS A 79 -4.12 11.24 -17.76
N PRO A 80 -3.87 12.48 -18.23
CA PRO A 80 -3.34 12.72 -19.59
C PRO A 80 -2.01 11.99 -19.88
N LEU A 81 -1.20 11.79 -18.84
CA LEU A 81 0.10 11.10 -18.92
C LEU A 81 0.03 9.64 -18.43
N PHE A 82 -1.15 9.01 -18.38
CA PHE A 82 -1.30 7.66 -17.83
C PHE A 82 -0.39 6.64 -18.54
N ASP A 83 -0.40 6.62 -19.87
CA ASP A 83 0.38 5.68 -20.67
C ASP A 83 1.89 5.90 -20.50
N ASP A 84 2.33 7.15 -20.43
CA ASP A 84 3.74 7.49 -20.19
C ASP A 84 4.19 7.06 -18.78
N ILE A 85 3.37 7.28 -17.76
CA ILE A 85 3.65 6.81 -16.40
C ILE A 85 3.73 5.29 -16.37
N MET A 86 2.81 4.57 -17.02
CA MET A 86 2.84 3.11 -17.05
C MET A 86 4.04 2.56 -17.80
N ARG A 87 4.54 3.28 -18.81
CA ARG A 87 5.71 2.90 -19.60
C ARG A 87 7.03 3.17 -18.85
N GLU A 88 7.15 4.32 -18.20
CA GLU A 88 8.42 4.79 -17.61
C GLU A 88 8.51 4.52 -16.11
N HIS A 89 7.40 4.64 -15.39
CA HIS A 89 7.31 4.62 -13.94
C HIS A 89 6.11 3.80 -13.41
N PRO A 90 5.89 2.54 -13.85
CA PRO A 90 4.68 1.77 -13.52
C PRO A 90 4.44 1.56 -12.02
N HIS A 91 5.52 1.51 -11.23
CA HIS A 91 5.45 1.38 -9.77
C HIS A 91 5.11 2.69 -9.05
N GLU A 92 5.26 3.85 -9.72
CA GLU A 92 5.03 5.18 -9.17
C GLU A 92 3.68 5.77 -9.62
N LEU A 93 2.83 5.00 -10.31
CA LEU A 93 1.51 5.46 -10.79
C LEU A 93 0.67 6.13 -9.70
N VAL A 94 0.64 5.57 -8.49
CA VAL A 94 -0.17 6.10 -7.38
C VAL A 94 0.29 7.48 -6.94
N PRO A 95 1.57 7.70 -6.55
CA PRO A 95 2.02 9.04 -6.19
C PRO A 95 1.95 10.04 -7.34
N LEU A 96 2.29 9.65 -8.57
CA LEU A 96 2.32 10.57 -9.72
C LEU A 96 0.92 11.06 -10.14
N THR A 97 -0.11 10.21 -10.03
CA THR A 97 -1.50 10.60 -10.35
C THR A 97 -2.30 11.09 -9.14
N ALA A 98 -1.66 11.24 -7.97
CA ALA A 98 -2.36 11.47 -6.72
C ALA A 98 -3.09 12.82 -6.68
N GLN A 99 -2.55 13.86 -7.32
CA GLN A 99 -3.17 15.19 -7.36
C GLN A 99 -4.48 15.15 -8.14
N ALA A 100 -4.46 14.64 -9.37
CA ALA A 100 -5.64 14.58 -10.23
C ALA A 100 -6.76 13.72 -9.62
N VAL A 101 -6.42 12.52 -9.12
CA VAL A 101 -7.41 11.63 -8.50
C VAL A 101 -8.06 12.25 -7.26
N ARG A 102 -7.32 13.03 -6.45
CA ARG A 102 -7.92 13.74 -5.31
C ARG A 102 -8.93 14.78 -5.77
N SER A 103 -8.57 15.59 -6.77
CA SER A 103 -9.44 16.62 -7.33
C SER A 103 -10.70 16.02 -7.93
N TRP A 104 -10.58 14.99 -8.78
CA TRP A 104 -11.74 14.33 -9.37
C TRP A 104 -12.60 13.59 -8.35
N SER A 105 -12.00 12.95 -7.34
CA SER A 105 -12.79 12.34 -6.24
C SER A 105 -13.63 13.39 -5.51
N GLN A 106 -13.06 14.58 -5.27
CA GLN A 106 -13.82 15.68 -4.68
C GLN A 106 -14.97 16.13 -5.60
N MET A 107 -14.73 16.28 -6.90
CA MET A 107 -15.78 16.64 -7.87
C MET A 107 -16.88 15.57 -7.96
N VAL A 108 -16.53 14.27 -7.90
CA VAL A 108 -17.49 13.16 -7.83
C VAL A 108 -18.37 13.27 -6.58
N HIS A 109 -17.76 13.48 -5.41
CA HIS A 109 -18.52 13.63 -4.16
C HIS A 109 -19.43 14.86 -4.19
N GLU A 110 -18.95 16.00 -4.69
CA GLU A 110 -19.72 17.23 -4.83
C GLU A 110 -20.88 17.06 -5.81
N HIS A 111 -20.67 16.36 -6.94
CA HIS A 111 -21.73 16.09 -7.90
C HIS A 111 -22.79 15.14 -7.32
N ALA A 112 -22.36 14.08 -6.64
CA ALA A 112 -23.26 13.18 -5.92
C ALA A 112 -24.07 13.93 -4.86
N HIS A 113 -23.42 14.83 -4.12
CA HIS A 113 -24.04 15.65 -3.10
C HIS A 113 -25.10 16.60 -3.67
N GLU A 114 -24.75 17.41 -4.68
CA GLU A 114 -25.66 18.40 -5.22
C GLU A 114 -26.87 17.78 -5.95
N ARG A 115 -26.73 16.55 -6.45
CA ARG A 115 -27.77 15.84 -7.22
C ARG A 115 -28.51 14.77 -6.43
N GLY A 116 -27.97 14.31 -5.30
CA GLY A 116 -28.55 13.25 -4.48
C GLY A 116 -28.25 11.82 -4.96
N TYR A 117 -27.12 11.58 -5.62
CA TYR A 117 -26.72 10.22 -6.02
C TYR A 117 -26.17 9.42 -4.83
N GLY A 118 -26.79 8.28 -4.53
CA GLY A 118 -26.25 7.35 -3.53
C GLY A 118 -24.93 6.72 -4.01
N LEU A 119 -23.99 6.51 -3.10
CA LEU A 119 -22.63 6.05 -3.43
C LEU A 119 -22.21 4.83 -2.59
N VAL A 120 -21.42 3.93 -3.17
CA VAL A 120 -20.51 3.05 -2.43
C VAL A 120 -19.09 3.49 -2.71
N ILE A 121 -18.43 4.10 -1.73
CA ILE A 121 -17.07 4.63 -1.89
C ILE A 121 -16.08 3.58 -1.39
N GLU A 122 -15.35 2.96 -2.33
CA GLU A 122 -14.29 2.01 -2.01
C GLU A 122 -13.04 2.72 -1.48
N GLY A 123 -12.44 2.16 -0.43
CA GLY A 123 -11.23 2.71 0.16
C GLY A 123 -10.37 1.71 0.90
N SER A 124 -9.11 2.08 1.09
CA SER A 124 -8.15 1.29 1.87
C SER A 124 -8.30 1.47 3.38
N PHE A 125 -9.01 2.51 3.82
CA PHE A 125 -9.12 2.93 5.23
C PHE A 125 -7.75 3.21 5.90
N GLY A 126 -6.75 3.61 5.10
CA GLY A 126 -5.43 3.96 5.60
C GLY A 126 -5.30 5.38 6.20
N ARG A 127 -6.34 6.21 6.11
CA ARG A 127 -6.32 7.63 6.54
C ARG A 127 -7.67 8.01 7.17
N PRO A 128 -7.85 7.87 8.50
CA PRO A 128 -9.12 8.18 9.17
C PRO A 128 -9.65 9.61 8.88
N PRO A 129 -8.85 10.69 8.98
CA PRO A 129 -9.35 12.05 8.78
C PRO A 129 -9.94 12.29 7.39
N ALA A 130 -9.39 11.64 6.36
CA ALA A 130 -9.90 11.75 5.00
C ALA A 130 -11.29 11.12 4.84
N ARG A 131 -11.57 10.03 5.57
CA ARG A 131 -12.88 9.35 5.51
C ARG A 131 -13.94 10.11 6.31
N LEU A 132 -13.57 10.62 7.48
CA LEU A 132 -14.43 11.51 8.26
C LEU A 132 -14.82 12.75 7.48
N LYS A 133 -13.86 13.42 6.82
CA LYS A 133 -14.14 14.61 5.99
C LYS A 133 -15.20 14.34 4.92
N VAL A 134 -15.15 13.20 4.24
CA VAL A 134 -16.15 12.83 3.21
C VAL A 134 -17.52 12.62 3.84
N VAL A 135 -17.60 11.88 4.95
CA VAL A 135 -18.87 11.65 5.67
C VAL A 135 -19.48 12.98 6.13
N ASP A 136 -18.68 13.84 6.77
CA ASP A 136 -19.12 15.14 7.29
C ASP A 136 -19.53 16.11 6.17
N GLN A 137 -18.89 16.03 5.01
CA GLN A 137 -19.26 16.81 3.83
C GLN A 137 -20.62 16.36 3.28
N LEU A 138 -20.78 15.06 3.04
CA LEU A 138 -22.01 14.52 2.44
C LEU A 138 -23.22 14.60 3.37
N ALA A 139 -23.01 14.56 4.69
CA ALA A 139 -24.08 14.69 5.67
C ALA A 139 -24.77 16.07 5.67
N ARG A 140 -24.14 17.10 5.09
CA ARG A 140 -24.72 18.45 5.01
C ARG A 140 -25.86 18.49 4.01
N ARG A 141 -26.79 19.42 4.19
CA ARG A 141 -27.80 19.72 3.17
C ARG A 141 -27.12 20.44 1.97
N PRO A 142 -27.34 20.01 0.72
CA PRO A 142 -26.82 20.71 -0.47
C PRO A 142 -27.52 22.04 -0.67
N ALA A 143 -26.86 22.96 -1.40
CA ALA A 143 -27.42 24.28 -1.69
C ALA A 143 -28.69 24.18 -2.55
N SER A 144 -28.75 23.18 -3.44
CA SER A 144 -29.92 22.85 -4.23
C SER A 144 -31.15 22.47 -3.39
N GLY A 145 -30.96 22.04 -2.14
CA GLY A 145 -32.02 21.63 -1.23
C GLY A 145 -32.72 20.32 -1.60
N VAL A 146 -32.21 19.58 -2.59
CA VAL A 146 -32.85 18.38 -3.18
C VAL A 146 -32.97 17.19 -2.23
N HIS A 147 -32.15 17.15 -1.19
CA HIS A 147 -32.19 16.14 -0.13
C HIS A 147 -31.77 16.78 1.22
N PRO A 148 -32.00 16.14 2.38
CA PRO A 148 -31.71 16.72 3.70
C PRO A 148 -30.24 16.57 4.18
N GLY A 149 -29.37 15.96 3.37
CA GLY A 149 -28.08 15.38 3.78
C GLY A 149 -28.02 13.86 3.54
N PHE A 150 -26.83 13.30 3.39
CA PHE A 150 -26.64 11.85 3.24
C PHE A 150 -26.73 11.13 4.59
N ARG A 151 -27.18 9.88 4.55
CA ARG A 151 -26.96 8.89 5.60
C ARG A 151 -25.69 8.10 5.29
N ALA A 152 -24.86 7.85 6.29
CA ALA A 152 -23.63 7.08 6.09
C ALA A 152 -23.69 5.69 6.71
N GLU A 153 -23.34 4.68 5.93
CA GLU A 153 -23.05 3.32 6.40
C GLU A 153 -21.55 3.03 6.26
N VAL A 154 -21.03 2.13 7.09
CA VAL A 154 -19.64 1.64 7.00
C VAL A 154 -19.67 0.14 6.84
N VAL A 155 -18.94 -0.37 5.85
CA VAL A 155 -18.71 -1.81 5.68
C VAL A 155 -17.21 -2.04 5.70
N ALA A 156 -16.73 -2.73 6.73
CA ALA A 156 -15.32 -3.01 6.94
C ALA A 156 -15.01 -4.50 6.70
N ILE A 157 -13.94 -4.76 5.94
CA ILE A 157 -13.54 -6.12 5.56
C ILE A 157 -12.49 -6.67 6.53
N ALA A 158 -12.87 -7.75 7.22
CA ALA A 158 -12.03 -8.52 8.11
C ALA A 158 -11.31 -9.64 7.35
N VAL A 159 -10.10 -9.36 6.88
CA VAL A 159 -9.18 -10.36 6.32
C VAL A 159 -7.84 -10.22 7.00
N ASN A 160 -7.21 -11.34 7.33
CA ASN A 160 -5.91 -11.38 7.99
C ASN A 160 -4.75 -11.00 7.04
N GLU A 161 -3.69 -10.40 7.60
CA GLU A 161 -2.50 -9.92 6.87
C GLU A 161 -1.79 -10.98 6.03
N TYR A 162 -1.63 -12.22 6.52
CA TYR A 162 -0.96 -13.31 5.78
C TYR A 162 -1.65 -13.53 4.43
N ARG A 163 -2.98 -13.52 4.44
CA ARG A 163 -3.78 -13.75 3.24
C ARG A 163 -3.80 -12.53 2.34
N SER A 164 -4.04 -11.34 2.87
CA SER A 164 -4.15 -10.13 2.05
C SER A 164 -2.81 -9.71 1.41
N ARG A 165 -1.67 -9.97 2.06
CA ARG A 165 -0.33 -9.79 1.45
C ARG A 165 -0.12 -10.73 0.26
N LEU A 166 -0.47 -12.02 0.40
CA LEU A 166 -0.29 -12.98 -0.69
C LEU A 166 -1.24 -12.70 -1.86
N ASP A 167 -2.50 -12.35 -1.57
CA ASP A 167 -3.50 -12.02 -2.60
C ASP A 167 -3.14 -10.76 -3.40
N MET A 168 -2.40 -9.83 -2.80
CA MET A 168 -1.88 -8.65 -3.50
C MET A 168 -0.91 -9.06 -4.63
N VAL A 169 -0.01 -10.01 -4.35
CA VAL A 169 0.92 -10.57 -5.35
C VAL A 169 0.15 -11.39 -6.38
N GLY A 170 -0.80 -12.22 -5.94
CA GLY A 170 -1.64 -13.01 -6.83
C GLY A 170 -2.40 -12.14 -7.84
N ARG A 171 -3.01 -11.04 -7.39
CA ARG A 171 -3.71 -10.08 -8.27
C ARG A 171 -2.76 -9.45 -9.30
N TYR A 172 -1.54 -9.12 -8.89
CA TYR A 172 -0.55 -8.60 -9.84
C TYR A 172 -0.22 -9.64 -10.92
N LEU A 173 0.03 -10.88 -10.51
CA LEU A 173 0.40 -11.97 -11.41
C LEU A 173 -0.73 -12.46 -12.33
N THR A 174 -2.00 -12.17 -12.00
CA THR A 174 -3.12 -12.41 -12.94
C THR A 174 -3.12 -11.45 -14.13
N MET A 175 -2.46 -10.30 -14.02
CA MET A 175 -2.35 -9.34 -15.12
C MET A 175 -1.23 -9.78 -16.08
N PRO A 176 -1.32 -9.42 -17.38
CA PRO A 176 -0.19 -9.56 -18.29
C PRO A 176 1.03 -8.77 -17.80
N THR A 177 2.22 -9.28 -18.12
CA THR A 177 3.50 -8.62 -17.83
C THR A 177 3.47 -7.15 -18.29
N GLY A 178 3.92 -6.24 -17.42
CA GLY A 178 3.93 -4.79 -17.69
C GLY A 178 2.59 -4.07 -17.52
N LEU A 179 1.45 -4.77 -17.38
CA LEU A 179 0.13 -4.14 -17.21
C LEU A 179 -0.36 -4.18 -15.75
N GLY A 180 0.28 -4.97 -14.89
CA GLY A 180 -0.05 -5.05 -13.48
C GLY A 180 0.55 -3.90 -12.67
N ARG A 181 -0.20 -3.38 -11.69
CA ARG A 181 0.32 -2.46 -10.67
C ARG A 181 0.83 -3.26 -9.47
N TRP A 182 2.14 -3.23 -9.22
CA TRP A 182 2.71 -3.80 -8.00
C TRP A 182 2.26 -3.01 -6.77
N SER A 183 2.20 -3.67 -5.63
CA SER A 183 1.93 -3.00 -4.36
C SER A 183 2.82 -3.59 -3.29
N GLU A 184 3.35 -2.71 -2.45
CA GLU A 184 4.41 -3.05 -1.52
C GLU A 184 3.85 -3.50 -0.16
N ALA A 185 4.46 -4.52 0.43
CA ALA A 185 4.12 -5.00 1.77
C ALA A 185 4.17 -3.88 2.84
N PRO A 186 5.16 -2.98 2.89
CA PRO A 186 5.14 -1.85 3.83
C PRO A 186 3.90 -0.95 3.68
N GLY A 187 3.46 -0.68 2.44
CA GLY A 187 2.24 0.10 2.16
C GLY A 187 0.97 -0.61 2.60
N HIS A 188 0.90 -1.93 2.35
CA HIS A 188 -0.15 -2.80 2.87
C HIS A 188 -0.19 -2.77 4.41
N ASP A 189 0.92 -3.01 5.08
CA ASP A 189 0.99 -3.17 6.53
C ASP A 189 0.69 -1.86 7.27
N ARG A 190 1.12 -0.71 6.72
CA ARG A 190 0.68 0.60 7.24
C ARG A 190 -0.84 0.71 7.18
N THR A 191 -1.44 0.40 6.04
CA THR A 191 -2.90 0.46 5.87
C THR A 191 -3.62 -0.52 6.80
N TYR A 192 -3.14 -1.76 6.90
CA TYR A 192 -3.71 -2.81 7.74
C TYR A 192 -3.90 -2.36 9.19
N ARG A 193 -2.86 -1.72 9.77
CA ARG A 193 -2.86 -1.17 11.13
C ARG A 193 -3.84 -0.01 11.31
N MET A 194 -4.06 0.79 10.26
CA MET A 194 -4.93 1.96 10.30
C MET A 194 -6.42 1.63 10.14
N VAL A 195 -6.77 0.47 9.56
CA VAL A 195 -8.17 0.13 9.29
C VAL A 195 -9.02 0.10 10.57
N PRO A 196 -8.61 -0.55 11.68
CA PRO A 196 -9.40 -0.53 12.92
C PRO A 196 -9.60 0.89 13.48
N GLN A 197 -8.60 1.76 13.37
CA GLN A 197 -8.70 3.15 13.85
C GLN A 197 -9.65 3.97 12.97
N THR A 198 -9.67 3.73 11.66
CA THR A 198 -10.65 4.34 10.76
C THR A 198 -12.06 3.87 11.08
N VAL A 199 -12.25 2.58 11.36
CA VAL A 199 -13.56 2.00 11.71
C VAL A 199 -14.07 2.57 13.02
N GLU A 200 -13.21 2.64 14.04
CA GLU A 200 -13.54 3.25 15.35
C GLU A 200 -13.94 4.72 15.19
N ALA A 201 -13.16 5.49 14.42
CA ALA A 201 -13.45 6.90 14.19
C ALA A 201 -14.77 7.10 13.42
N LEU A 202 -15.07 6.25 12.44
CA LEU A 202 -16.32 6.30 11.70
C LEU A 202 -17.51 5.86 12.57
N GLU A 203 -17.38 4.81 13.39
CA GLU A 203 -18.41 4.38 14.35
C GLU A 203 -18.74 5.46 15.39
N ALA A 204 -17.73 6.27 15.76
CA ALA A 204 -17.92 7.42 16.64
C ALA A 204 -18.56 8.63 15.95
N ASN A 205 -18.56 8.70 14.61
CA ASN A 205 -19.13 9.83 13.88
C ASN A 205 -20.66 9.84 13.99
N PRO A 206 -21.30 10.99 14.31
CA PRO A 206 -22.75 11.08 14.50
C PRO A 206 -23.57 10.90 13.21
N HIS A 207 -22.95 11.06 12.04
CA HIS A 207 -23.59 10.90 10.74
C HIS A 207 -23.57 9.45 10.22
N VAL A 208 -22.81 8.57 10.89
CA VAL A 208 -22.78 7.14 10.57
C VAL A 208 -23.91 6.44 11.32
N GLU A 209 -24.84 5.86 10.58
CA GLU A 209 -26.04 5.20 11.11
C GLU A 209 -25.92 3.68 11.21
N ARG A 210 -24.96 3.06 10.50
CA ARG A 210 -24.74 1.61 10.54
C ARG A 210 -23.28 1.26 10.30
N VAL A 211 -22.76 0.28 11.05
CA VAL A 211 -21.42 -0.29 10.85
C VAL A 211 -21.53 -1.80 10.76
N ILE A 212 -20.93 -2.35 9.71
CA ILE A 212 -20.88 -3.78 9.45
C ILE A 212 -19.42 -4.21 9.33
N VAL A 213 -19.05 -5.29 10.03
CA VAL A 213 -17.79 -5.99 9.82
C VAL A 213 -18.11 -7.33 9.19
N THR A 214 -17.56 -7.57 7.99
CA THR A 214 -17.73 -8.83 7.26
C THR A 214 -16.37 -9.40 6.86
N ASP A 215 -16.26 -10.72 6.76
CA ASP A 215 -15.12 -11.34 6.11
C ASP A 215 -15.33 -11.44 4.59
N ARG A 216 -14.34 -12.03 3.91
CA ARG A 216 -14.34 -12.20 2.45
C ARG A 216 -15.30 -13.25 1.90
N VAL A 217 -15.82 -14.17 2.73
CA VAL A 217 -16.84 -15.13 2.30
C VAL A 217 -18.25 -14.60 2.55
N GLY A 218 -18.36 -13.40 3.14
CA GLY A 218 -19.63 -12.72 3.41
C GLY A 218 -20.19 -13.00 4.81
N THR A 219 -19.44 -13.66 5.70
CA THR A 219 -19.88 -13.82 7.08
C THR A 219 -19.85 -12.47 7.77
N VAL A 220 -20.99 -12.06 8.31
CA VAL A 220 -21.12 -10.85 9.11
C VAL A 220 -20.73 -11.15 10.55
N HIS A 221 -19.65 -10.53 11.01
CA HIS A 221 -19.12 -10.66 12.38
C HIS A 221 -19.67 -9.58 13.31
N TYR A 222 -20.06 -8.43 12.74
CA TYR A 222 -20.65 -7.31 13.46
C TYR A 222 -21.66 -6.60 12.57
N ASP A 223 -22.80 -6.24 13.13
CA ASP A 223 -23.80 -5.38 12.50
C ASP A 223 -24.48 -4.57 13.61
N ASN A 224 -24.20 -3.28 13.65
CA ASN A 224 -24.81 -2.37 14.60
C ASN A 224 -25.36 -1.16 13.85
N ALA A 225 -26.53 -0.71 14.28
CA ALA A 225 -27.25 0.41 13.68
C ALA A 225 -27.72 1.36 14.78
N ARG A 226 -27.86 2.64 14.45
CA ARG A 226 -28.51 3.62 15.34
C ARG A 226 -30.02 3.43 15.33
N GLY A 227 -30.65 3.70 16.47
CA GLY A 227 -32.09 3.85 16.62
C GLY A 227 -32.57 5.20 16.11
N ALA A 228 -33.89 5.41 16.14
CA ALA A 228 -34.48 6.70 15.79
C ALA A 228 -34.09 7.82 16.78
N ASP A 229 -33.65 7.46 17.99
CA ASP A 229 -33.09 8.33 19.01
C ASP A 229 -31.62 8.71 18.76
N GLY A 230 -31.01 8.19 17.70
CA GLY A 230 -29.59 8.40 17.37
C GLY A 230 -28.62 7.59 18.23
N ALA A 231 -29.10 6.79 19.19
CA ALA A 231 -28.26 5.92 20.00
C ALA A 231 -27.95 4.61 19.27
N TRP A 232 -26.78 4.02 19.51
CA TRP A 232 -26.48 2.68 19.00
C TRP A 232 -27.37 1.62 19.65
N ARG A 233 -27.88 0.66 18.87
CA ARG A 233 -28.69 -0.47 19.39
C ARG A 233 -27.89 -1.42 20.28
N SER A 234 -26.57 -1.44 20.14
CA SER A 234 -25.64 -2.19 20.99
C SER A 234 -24.40 -1.33 21.27
N PRO A 235 -23.65 -1.58 22.36
CA PRO A 235 -22.41 -0.85 22.61
C PRO A 235 -21.46 -0.89 21.39
N PRO A 236 -20.94 0.26 20.94
CA PRO A 236 -20.04 0.32 19.78
C PRO A 236 -18.76 -0.46 20.07
N ARG A 237 -18.39 -1.35 19.15
CA ARG A 237 -17.20 -2.20 19.29
C ARG A 237 -16.69 -2.74 17.95
N ALA A 238 -17.04 -2.10 16.83
CA ALA A 238 -16.73 -2.58 15.49
C ALA A 238 -15.22 -2.81 15.29
N ALA A 239 -14.39 -1.87 15.76
CA ALA A 239 -12.94 -1.99 15.65
C ALA A 239 -12.36 -3.16 16.46
N HIS A 240 -12.98 -3.53 17.59
CA HIS A 240 -12.58 -4.72 18.35
C HIS A 240 -12.93 -5.99 17.58
N VAL A 241 -14.17 -6.10 17.11
CA VAL A 241 -14.65 -7.27 16.36
C VAL A 241 -13.87 -7.45 15.07
N LEU A 242 -13.51 -6.36 14.39
CA LEU A 242 -12.63 -6.41 13.22
C LEU A 242 -11.29 -7.07 13.52
N ARG A 243 -10.63 -6.70 14.64
CA ARG A 243 -9.35 -7.30 15.03
C ARG A 243 -9.50 -8.79 15.40
N GLU A 244 -10.58 -9.14 16.09
CA GLU A 244 -10.94 -10.53 16.41
C GLU A 244 -11.16 -11.36 15.15
N ALA A 245 -12.01 -10.89 14.24
CA ALA A 245 -12.32 -11.58 12.98
C ALA A 245 -11.09 -11.70 12.06
N ARG A 246 -10.15 -10.75 12.13
CA ARG A 246 -8.85 -10.84 11.47
C ARG A 246 -7.90 -11.82 12.15
N SER A 247 -8.18 -12.29 13.37
CA SER A 247 -7.24 -13.06 14.19
C SER A 247 -5.88 -12.37 14.32
N GLU A 248 -5.87 -11.06 14.59
CA GLU A 248 -4.64 -10.27 14.66
C GLU A 248 -3.62 -10.88 15.64
N GLY A 249 -2.35 -10.96 15.20
CA GLY A 249 -1.27 -11.57 15.97
C GLY A 249 -1.17 -13.09 15.87
N ARG A 250 -1.98 -13.76 15.04
CA ARG A 250 -1.97 -15.21 14.84
C ARG A 250 -2.01 -15.57 13.35
N VAL A 251 -1.51 -16.76 13.00
CA VAL A 251 -1.75 -17.36 11.68
C VAL A 251 -3.15 -18.00 11.70
N PRO A 252 -4.11 -17.53 10.91
CA PRO A 252 -5.52 -17.89 11.06
C PRO A 252 -5.93 -19.14 10.28
N PHE A 253 -4.96 -19.89 9.75
CA PHE A 253 -5.22 -20.94 8.78
C PHE A 253 -5.46 -22.28 9.45
N ASP A 254 -6.43 -23.04 8.93
CA ASP A 254 -6.42 -24.49 9.07
C ASP A 254 -5.31 -25.12 8.21
N GLN A 255 -5.09 -26.43 8.36
CA GLN A 255 -4.05 -27.14 7.60
C GLN A 255 -4.24 -27.02 6.08
N ALA A 256 -5.48 -27.06 5.59
CA ALA A 256 -5.78 -27.01 4.17
C ALA A 256 -5.55 -25.61 3.60
N GLU A 257 -5.93 -24.57 4.34
CA GLU A 257 -5.65 -23.17 4.03
C GLU A 257 -4.15 -22.89 4.02
N ALA A 258 -3.42 -23.37 5.03
CA ALA A 258 -1.97 -23.21 5.12
C ALA A 258 -1.26 -23.89 3.93
N THR A 259 -1.73 -25.08 3.53
CA THR A 259 -1.21 -25.81 2.37
C THR A 259 -1.46 -25.05 1.06
N ARG A 260 -2.67 -24.51 0.87
CA ARG A 260 -3.00 -23.67 -0.30
C ARG A 260 -2.18 -22.39 -0.32
N TRP A 261 -2.00 -21.74 0.82
CA TRP A 261 -1.20 -20.53 0.95
C TRP A 261 0.25 -20.78 0.53
N LEU A 262 0.88 -21.85 1.04
CA LEU A 262 2.25 -22.20 0.65
C LEU A 262 2.37 -22.57 -0.82
N SER A 263 1.40 -23.30 -1.36
CA SER A 263 1.39 -23.66 -2.78
C SER A 263 1.36 -22.42 -3.67
N ALA A 264 0.52 -21.45 -3.33
CA ALA A 264 0.45 -20.16 -4.02
C ALA A 264 1.73 -19.33 -3.83
N TYR A 265 2.29 -19.26 -2.61
CA TYR A 265 3.57 -18.61 -2.35
C TYR A 265 4.68 -19.15 -3.27
N TRP A 266 4.86 -20.47 -3.34
CA TRP A 266 5.88 -21.07 -4.20
C TRP A 266 5.60 -20.82 -5.68
N ALA A 267 4.34 -20.92 -6.11
CA ALA A 267 3.95 -20.64 -7.48
C ALA A 267 4.24 -19.18 -7.89
N TYR A 268 3.94 -18.22 -7.02
CA TYR A 268 4.15 -16.80 -7.30
C TYR A 268 5.64 -16.43 -7.37
N ASN A 269 6.48 -17.02 -6.52
CA ASN A 269 7.93 -16.84 -6.63
C ASN A 269 8.47 -17.33 -7.99
N ARG A 270 8.04 -18.53 -8.41
CA ARG A 270 8.43 -19.08 -9.72
C ARG A 270 7.93 -18.19 -10.86
N GLN A 271 6.67 -17.77 -10.82
CA GLN A 271 6.07 -16.96 -11.87
C GLN A 271 6.72 -15.57 -12.01
N LEU A 272 7.11 -14.93 -10.89
CA LEU A 272 7.85 -13.67 -10.92
C LEU A 272 9.22 -13.83 -11.61
N LEU A 273 9.95 -14.89 -11.30
CA LEU A 273 11.22 -15.20 -11.95
C LEU A 273 11.05 -15.48 -13.45
N GLU A 274 10.08 -16.31 -13.83
CA GLU A 274 9.76 -16.63 -15.22
C GLU A 274 9.39 -15.38 -16.04
N ARG A 275 8.79 -14.37 -15.40
CA ARG A 275 8.45 -13.09 -16.02
C ARG A 275 9.59 -12.08 -16.06
N GLY A 276 10.73 -12.36 -15.41
CA GLY A 276 11.80 -11.37 -15.24
C GLY A 276 11.42 -10.21 -14.31
N GLU A 277 10.42 -10.40 -13.44
CA GLU A 277 9.83 -9.37 -12.59
C GLU A 277 10.32 -9.44 -11.13
N LEU A 278 11.30 -10.30 -10.81
CA LEU A 278 11.96 -10.31 -9.50
C LEU A 278 13.11 -9.30 -9.49
N ASN A 279 12.90 -8.15 -8.85
CA ASN A 279 13.83 -7.02 -8.81
C ASN A 279 13.83 -6.35 -7.42
N ALA A 280 14.57 -5.25 -7.24
CA ALA A 280 14.64 -4.49 -5.98
C ALA A 280 13.26 -4.15 -5.36
N VAL A 281 12.27 -3.82 -6.19
CA VAL A 281 10.92 -3.40 -5.74
C VAL A 281 10.08 -4.62 -5.35
N THR A 282 10.06 -5.66 -6.18
CA THR A 282 9.22 -6.83 -5.93
C THR A 282 9.81 -7.75 -4.85
N ALA A 283 11.13 -7.86 -4.77
CA ALA A 283 11.83 -8.71 -3.80
C ALA A 283 11.55 -8.32 -2.35
N GLU A 284 11.40 -7.03 -2.02
CA GLU A 284 11.08 -6.59 -0.64
C GLU A 284 9.79 -7.24 -0.13
N THR A 285 8.75 -7.21 -0.95
CA THR A 285 7.45 -7.82 -0.60
C THR A 285 7.53 -9.35 -0.57
N MET A 286 8.29 -9.95 -1.48
CA MET A 286 8.50 -11.40 -1.47
C MET A 286 9.32 -11.88 -0.26
N LEU A 287 10.23 -11.06 0.27
CA LEU A 287 10.98 -11.33 1.50
C LEU A 287 10.06 -11.27 2.75
N VAL A 288 9.07 -10.38 2.76
CA VAL A 288 8.03 -10.39 3.80
C VAL A 288 7.20 -11.68 3.71
N LEU A 289 6.77 -12.06 2.51
CA LEU A 289 6.04 -13.31 2.30
C LEU A 289 6.89 -14.57 2.62
N HIS A 290 8.20 -14.51 2.40
CA HIS A 290 9.12 -15.56 2.81
C HIS A 290 9.10 -15.76 4.34
N ALA A 291 9.18 -14.68 5.12
CA ALA A 291 9.04 -14.76 6.58
C ALA A 291 7.65 -15.25 7.03
N ASP A 292 6.60 -14.93 6.28
CA ASP A 292 5.26 -15.46 6.51
C ASP A 292 5.20 -16.98 6.22
N ALA A 293 5.86 -17.46 5.16
CA ALA A 293 5.88 -18.86 4.79
C ALA A 293 6.46 -19.75 5.90
N ASP A 294 7.48 -19.29 6.62
CA ASP A 294 8.05 -20.01 7.77
C ASP A 294 7.08 -20.14 8.95
N LYS A 295 6.18 -19.17 9.13
CA LYS A 295 5.14 -19.23 10.17
C LYS A 295 3.97 -20.13 9.75
N VAL A 296 3.68 -20.20 8.45
CA VAL A 296 2.59 -21.01 7.89
C VAL A 296 2.98 -22.48 7.76
N ALA A 297 4.26 -22.80 7.51
CA ALA A 297 4.73 -24.15 7.26
C ALA A 297 4.49 -25.19 8.37
N PRO A 298 4.67 -24.87 9.67
CA PRO A 298 4.34 -25.81 10.73
C PRO A 298 2.87 -26.24 10.76
N ILE A 299 1.97 -25.37 10.29
CA ILE A 299 0.52 -25.65 10.21
C ILE A 299 0.22 -26.51 8.98
N ALA A 300 0.78 -26.16 7.82
CA ALA A 300 0.58 -26.90 6.58
C ALA A 300 1.10 -28.35 6.65
N TYR A 301 2.30 -28.51 7.23
CA TYR A 301 3.01 -29.78 7.29
C TYR A 301 2.88 -30.48 8.65
N VAL A 302 1.83 -30.19 9.42
CA VAL A 302 1.58 -30.88 10.69
C VAL A 302 1.56 -32.40 10.47
N GLY A 303 2.35 -33.14 11.26
CA GLY A 303 2.53 -34.58 11.13
C GLY A 303 3.44 -35.04 9.97
N GLN A 304 4.01 -34.13 9.18
CA GLN A 304 4.82 -34.42 8.00
C GLN A 304 6.27 -33.93 8.15
N THR A 305 7.03 -34.53 9.07
CA THR A 305 8.40 -34.09 9.43
C THR A 305 9.34 -33.94 8.22
N ALA A 306 9.28 -34.88 7.26
CA ALA A 306 10.11 -34.81 6.06
C ALA A 306 9.76 -33.63 5.14
N ALA A 307 8.46 -33.27 5.06
CA ALA A 307 8.00 -32.14 4.26
C ALA A 307 8.41 -30.81 4.91
N LEU A 308 8.30 -30.70 6.24
CA LEU A 308 8.76 -29.52 6.98
C LEU A 308 10.28 -29.32 6.84
N ALA A 309 11.08 -30.38 7.03
CA ALA A 309 12.52 -30.31 6.83
C ALA A 309 12.92 -29.96 5.38
N ARG A 310 12.13 -30.39 4.39
CA ARG A 310 12.32 -29.96 3.00
C ARG A 310 12.01 -28.48 2.81
N HIS A 311 10.91 -27.98 3.39
CA HIS A 311 10.55 -26.56 3.37
C HIS A 311 11.67 -25.70 3.94
N GLU A 312 12.24 -26.04 5.09
CA GLU A 312 13.36 -25.30 5.70
C GLU A 312 14.57 -25.19 4.76
N ARG A 313 14.96 -26.29 4.11
CA ARG A 313 16.03 -26.28 3.11
C ARG A 313 15.68 -25.42 1.90
N TRP A 314 14.45 -25.53 1.41
CA TRP A 314 13.98 -24.77 0.26
C TRP A 314 13.91 -23.27 0.53
N GLN A 315 13.54 -22.87 1.75
CA GLN A 315 13.52 -21.48 2.20
C GLN A 315 14.93 -20.87 2.20
N GLY A 316 15.96 -21.63 2.58
CA GLY A 316 17.35 -21.18 2.49
C GLY A 316 17.75 -20.78 1.06
N VAL A 317 17.45 -21.63 0.07
CA VAL A 317 17.71 -21.34 -1.34
C VAL A 317 16.83 -20.17 -1.82
N GLN A 318 15.54 -20.18 -1.49
CA GLN A 318 14.62 -19.13 -1.93
C GLN A 318 15.03 -17.76 -1.43
N LYS A 319 15.51 -17.65 -0.18
CA LYS A 319 16.02 -16.40 0.37
C LYS A 319 17.19 -15.86 -0.44
N ALA A 320 18.14 -16.72 -0.83
CA ALA A 320 19.28 -16.33 -1.65
C ALA A 320 18.83 -15.83 -3.04
N VAL A 321 17.84 -16.49 -3.65
CA VAL A 321 17.24 -16.06 -4.92
C VAL A 321 16.57 -14.69 -4.80
N LEU A 322 15.77 -14.48 -3.74
CA LEU A 322 15.10 -13.21 -3.49
C LEU A 322 16.09 -12.06 -3.25
N LEU A 323 17.15 -12.32 -2.49
CA LEU A 323 18.23 -11.34 -2.29
C LEU A 323 18.94 -11.03 -3.60
N ALA A 324 19.28 -12.05 -4.40
CA ALA A 324 19.91 -11.85 -5.71
C ALA A 324 19.06 -10.99 -6.65
N GLY A 325 17.75 -11.26 -6.73
CA GLY A 325 16.83 -10.42 -7.47
C GLY A 325 16.72 -8.99 -6.91
N SER A 326 16.76 -8.82 -5.58
CA SER A 326 16.77 -7.49 -4.96
C SER A 326 18.01 -6.65 -5.35
N HIS A 327 19.11 -7.31 -5.68
CA HIS A 327 20.36 -6.71 -6.15
C HIS A 327 20.46 -6.60 -7.68
N GLY A 328 19.39 -6.95 -8.42
CA GLY A 328 19.32 -6.77 -9.87
C GLY A 328 20.00 -7.87 -10.69
N VAL A 329 20.27 -9.04 -10.10
CA VAL A 329 20.75 -10.21 -10.86
C VAL A 329 19.68 -10.63 -11.87
N ASP A 330 20.11 -10.87 -13.11
CA ASP A 330 19.24 -11.36 -14.19
C ASP A 330 18.50 -12.64 -13.76
N ASN A 331 17.17 -12.58 -13.78
CA ASN A 331 16.32 -13.68 -13.34
C ASN A 331 16.53 -14.96 -14.15
N ALA A 332 16.98 -14.88 -15.41
CA ALA A 332 17.31 -16.05 -16.24
C ALA A 332 18.53 -16.83 -15.71
N LEU A 333 19.36 -16.20 -14.88
CA LEU A 333 20.53 -16.83 -14.25
C LEU A 333 20.21 -17.45 -12.88
N LEU A 334 19.01 -17.23 -12.34
CA LEU A 334 18.58 -17.73 -11.05
C LEU A 334 17.83 -19.06 -11.19
N PRO A 335 17.88 -19.96 -10.19
CA PRO A 335 17.12 -21.19 -10.23
C PRO A 335 15.62 -20.90 -10.13
N PRO A 336 14.77 -21.44 -11.03
CA PRO A 336 13.34 -21.13 -11.06
C PRO A 336 12.57 -21.69 -9.86
N THR A 337 13.11 -22.72 -9.21
CA THR A 337 12.62 -23.27 -7.94
C THR A 337 13.80 -23.73 -7.07
N PRO A 338 13.62 -23.82 -5.74
CA PRO A 338 14.63 -24.43 -4.86
C PRO A 338 14.99 -25.86 -5.24
N GLU A 339 14.02 -26.64 -5.73
CA GLU A 339 14.25 -27.99 -6.21
C GLU A 339 15.18 -28.03 -7.43
N ALA A 340 15.01 -27.10 -8.37
CA ALA A 340 15.88 -26.99 -9.54
C ALA A 340 17.34 -26.71 -9.14
N PHE A 341 17.58 -25.98 -8.04
CA PHE A 341 18.93 -25.79 -7.51
C PHE A 341 19.49 -27.04 -6.81
N LEU A 342 18.67 -27.69 -5.98
CA LEU A 342 19.10 -28.82 -5.15
C LEU A 342 19.30 -30.12 -5.94
N THR A 343 18.66 -30.25 -7.10
CA THR A 343 18.73 -31.45 -7.96
C THR A 343 19.57 -31.24 -9.22
N ALA A 344 20.05 -30.01 -9.45
CA ALA A 344 20.93 -29.70 -10.58
C ALA A 344 22.26 -30.45 -10.49
N GLU A 345 22.84 -30.74 -11.66
CA GLU A 345 24.21 -31.21 -11.76
C GLU A 345 25.19 -30.20 -11.17
N ALA A 346 26.34 -30.67 -10.66
CA ALA A 346 27.31 -29.84 -9.93
C ALA A 346 27.71 -28.56 -10.68
N THR A 347 27.93 -28.63 -11.99
CA THR A 347 28.28 -27.45 -12.81
C THR A 347 27.15 -26.43 -12.87
N LYS A 348 25.89 -26.87 -13.02
CA LYS A 348 24.74 -25.96 -13.09
C LYS A 348 24.42 -25.38 -11.71
N GLN A 349 24.55 -26.19 -10.66
CA GLN A 349 24.41 -25.74 -9.28
C GLN A 349 25.46 -24.68 -8.93
N GLN A 350 26.71 -24.87 -9.37
CA GLN A 350 27.77 -23.87 -9.21
C GLN A 350 27.44 -22.56 -9.92
N GLN A 351 26.95 -22.61 -11.18
CA GLN A 351 26.52 -21.40 -11.91
C GLN A 351 25.41 -20.64 -11.16
N PHE A 352 24.41 -21.34 -10.62
CA PHE A 352 23.36 -20.71 -9.81
C PHE A 352 23.92 -20.09 -8.53
N ALA A 353 24.83 -20.79 -7.85
CA ALA A 353 25.47 -20.29 -6.63
C ALA A 353 26.30 -19.03 -6.91
N GLU A 354 27.05 -19.01 -8.01
CA GLU A 354 27.82 -17.84 -8.45
C GLU A 354 26.90 -16.66 -8.80
N ALA A 355 25.81 -16.89 -9.52
CA ALA A 355 24.83 -15.83 -9.83
C ALA A 355 24.19 -15.25 -8.55
N MET A 356 23.82 -16.11 -7.58
CA MET A 356 23.29 -15.66 -6.29
C MET A 356 24.36 -14.96 -5.42
N ALA A 357 25.63 -15.33 -5.55
CA ALA A 357 26.75 -14.73 -4.81
C ALA A 357 27.23 -13.40 -5.41
N GLN A 358 27.02 -13.15 -6.71
CA GLN A 358 27.24 -11.84 -7.34
C GLN A 358 26.38 -10.72 -6.71
N ALA A 359 25.44 -11.08 -5.84
CA ALA A 359 24.58 -10.21 -5.08
C ALA A 359 25.13 -9.81 -3.69
N ASP A 360 26.38 -10.16 -3.34
CA ASP A 360 26.99 -9.77 -2.06
C ASP A 360 27.26 -8.24 -2.01
N PRO A 361 26.83 -7.50 -0.97
CA PRO A 361 26.60 -6.06 -1.04
C PRO A 361 27.85 -5.19 -0.77
N HIS A 362 29.07 -5.67 -1.02
CA HIS A 362 30.28 -5.01 -0.51
C HIS A 362 31.38 -4.73 -1.55
N THR A 363 31.07 -3.92 -2.56
CA THR A 363 32.08 -2.99 -3.08
C THR A 363 31.84 -1.65 -2.39
N PRO A 364 32.57 -1.32 -1.30
CA PRO A 364 32.39 -0.04 -0.62
C PRO A 364 32.66 1.10 -1.59
N SER A 365 31.85 2.15 -1.53
CA SER A 365 32.17 3.38 -2.26
C SER A 365 33.51 3.96 -1.77
N GLU A 366 34.23 4.70 -2.61
CA GLU A 366 35.50 5.33 -2.24
C GLU A 366 35.37 6.18 -0.94
N GLU A 367 34.21 6.80 -0.72
CA GLU A 367 33.90 7.56 0.48
C GLU A 367 33.73 6.69 1.74
N GLU A 368 33.10 5.52 1.63
CA GLU A 368 32.96 4.58 2.74
C GLU A 368 34.28 3.90 3.09
N GLU A 369 35.13 3.67 2.09
CA GLU A 369 36.47 3.14 2.28
C GLU A 369 37.37 4.19 2.96
N ALA A 370 37.27 5.46 2.54
CA ALA A 370 37.92 6.58 3.20
C ALA A 370 37.42 6.78 4.65
N ALA A 371 36.13 6.63 4.91
CA ALA A 371 35.55 6.73 6.24
C ALA A 371 36.00 5.58 7.17
N ARG A 372 36.04 4.35 6.66
CA ARG A 372 36.55 3.18 7.40
C ARG A 372 38.05 3.32 7.69
N GLU A 373 38.82 3.83 6.74
CA GLU A 373 40.23 4.14 6.92
C GLU A 373 40.45 5.22 7.98
N ALA A 374 39.63 6.28 7.95
CA ALA A 374 39.69 7.36 8.93
C ALA A 374 39.38 6.85 10.35
N VAL A 375 38.37 6.00 10.51
CA VAL A 375 38.01 5.37 11.79
C VAL A 375 39.12 4.42 12.28
N ARG A 376 39.74 3.65 11.38
CA ARG A 376 40.85 2.75 11.71
C ARG A 376 42.08 3.51 12.19
N ARG A 377 42.44 4.61 11.50
CA ARG A 377 43.55 5.49 11.86
C ARG A 377 43.32 6.20 13.19
N ALA A 378 42.11 6.71 13.43
CA ALA A 378 41.74 7.33 14.70
C ALA A 378 41.89 6.37 15.90
N ARG A 379 41.51 5.10 15.73
CA ARG A 379 41.68 4.06 16.77
C ARG A 379 43.14 3.66 17.01
N GLN A 380 44.02 3.90 16.05
CA GLN A 380 45.46 3.64 16.15
C GLN A 380 46.26 4.90 16.57
N GLY A 381 45.58 6.00 16.89
CA GLY A 381 46.22 7.27 17.26
C GLY A 381 46.93 7.98 16.10
N LEU A 382 46.60 7.62 14.86
CA LEU A 382 47.18 8.18 13.65
C LEU A 382 46.29 9.33 13.12
N VAL A 383 46.88 10.52 12.94
CA VAL A 383 46.18 11.72 12.42
C VAL A 383 45.92 11.55 10.90
N PRO A 384 44.77 11.98 10.36
CA PRO A 384 44.51 11.88 8.92
C PRO A 384 45.48 12.76 8.11
N PRO A 385 45.80 12.40 6.85
CA PRO A 385 46.54 13.29 5.97
C PRO A 385 45.69 14.53 5.73
N SER A 386 46.28 15.71 5.93
CA SER A 386 45.66 16.97 5.56
C SER A 386 45.35 16.95 4.05
N ALA A 387 44.06 17.02 3.69
CA ALA A 387 43.69 17.48 2.36
C ALA A 387 44.26 18.90 2.22
N GLY A 388 45.15 19.10 1.25
CA GLY A 388 45.87 20.34 1.08
C GLY A 388 44.92 21.52 0.88
N THR A 389 44.97 22.47 1.80
CA THR A 389 44.63 23.86 1.53
C THR A 389 45.86 24.69 1.85
N ASP A 390 46.62 25.00 0.80
CA ASP A 390 47.61 26.07 0.82
C ASP A 390 46.88 27.40 1.06
N SER A 391 47.03 27.95 2.26
CA SER A 391 46.99 29.40 2.46
C SER A 391 47.82 29.75 3.69
N ALA A 392 49.04 30.21 3.44
CA ALA A 392 49.94 30.74 4.46
C ALA A 392 49.35 31.98 5.18
N PRO A 393 49.68 32.21 6.46
CA PRO A 393 49.16 33.35 7.21
C PRO A 393 50.04 34.60 7.01
N PRO A 394 49.49 35.82 6.95
CA PRO A 394 50.31 37.01 7.12
C PRO A 394 50.49 37.36 8.59
N ARG A 395 51.72 37.74 8.89
CA ARG A 395 52.31 38.06 10.19
C ARG A 395 51.73 39.34 10.81
N ALA A 396 51.70 39.35 12.14
CA ALA A 396 51.56 40.56 12.95
C ALA A 396 52.75 41.52 12.75
N ARG A 397 52.44 42.81 12.64
CA ARG A 397 53.34 43.92 12.97
C ARG A 397 52.58 44.96 13.77
N THR A 398 53.13 45.27 14.94
CA THR A 398 52.89 46.45 15.77
C THR A 398 53.34 47.72 15.03
N ASP A 399 52.60 48.83 15.07
CA ASP A 399 52.88 49.96 15.98
C ASP A 399 51.93 51.17 15.78
N SER A 400 51.76 51.94 16.87
CA SER A 400 51.25 53.33 17.00
C SER A 400 49.76 53.68 16.73
N GLY A 401 49.06 54.12 17.79
CA GLY A 401 47.79 54.88 17.75
C GLY A 401 48.01 56.39 17.51
N PRO A 402 47.15 57.33 17.97
CA PRO A 402 45.88 57.18 18.72
C PRO A 402 44.69 57.97 18.09
N GLY A 403 43.46 57.77 18.58
CA GLY A 403 42.40 58.77 18.39
C GLY A 403 40.96 58.32 18.58
N THR A 404 40.42 58.61 19.78
CA THR A 404 39.02 59.02 20.05
C THR A 404 37.87 58.02 19.82
N GLU A 405 37.46 57.38 20.92
CA GLU A 405 36.06 57.19 21.35
C GLU A 405 35.35 58.57 21.56
N PRO A 406 33.99 58.69 21.70
CA PRO A 406 33.12 57.75 22.45
C PRO A 406 31.64 57.56 22.01
N SER A 407 31.00 56.61 22.72
CA SER A 407 29.58 56.58 23.13
C SER A 407 28.57 56.04 22.09
N LEU A 408 27.45 55.38 22.41
CA LEU A 408 26.78 54.91 23.63
C LEU A 408 25.59 54.04 23.15
N GLU A 409 25.23 53.01 23.92
CA GLU A 409 23.91 52.39 24.09
C GLU A 409 22.78 52.58 23.04
N ARG A 410 22.26 51.46 22.50
CA ARG A 410 20.96 50.88 22.91
C ARG A 410 20.74 49.50 22.33
#